data_AF-A0A3B9TXJ6-F1
#
_entry.id   AF-A0A3B9TXJ6-F1
#
_cell.length_a   1.000
_cell.length_b   1.000
_cell.length_c   1.000
_cell.angle_alpha   90.00
_cell.angle_beta   90.00
_cell.angle_gamma   90.00
#
_symmetry.space_group_name_H-M   'P 1'
#
loop_
_entity.id
_entity.type
_entity.pdbx_description
1 polymer ?
#
loop_
_entity_poly.entity_id
_entity_poly.type
_entity_poly.pdbx_seq_one_letter_code
_entity_poly.pdbx_strand_id
1 'polypeptide(L)'
;MAKKAETAKKKPAAKAASKKAAKKAPASTAKSRGLGRGLSSLLGDAGVAAATGTAAPAGSGASQAAISGSGEAPQSQLSGLGEIPVEWINVGPWQPRRRFDKERLAELADSIRAKGLVQPILVRPQQGASNRYQLIAGERRWRAAQLAQLHVIPAIIREMGDEEAHELALIENVQRADLSAVEEAEGYRQLIDNFGYTQEQLSEIIGKSRSHIANLLRLLTLPQEVSQLVVDGQLSMGQVRPLIGHP
;
A
#
# COMPACT_ATOMS: atom_id res chain seq x y z
N MET A 1 -8.52 -73.05 0.30
CA MET A 1 -7.61 -74.01 0.95
C MET A 1 -6.40 -73.23 1.42
N ALA A 2 -6.33 -72.91 2.72
CA ALA A 2 -5.43 -73.51 3.71
C ALA A 2 -3.95 -73.13 3.49
N LYS A 3 -3.12 -72.69 4.45
CA LYS A 3 -3.22 -72.45 5.91
C LYS A 3 -1.83 -71.86 6.34
N LYS A 4 -1.82 -70.97 7.35
CA LYS A 4 -0.82 -70.82 8.46
C LYS A 4 0.61 -70.35 8.10
N ALA A 5 1.40 -69.65 8.94
CA ALA A 5 1.40 -69.31 10.39
C ALA A 5 2.20 -67.98 10.55
N GLU A 6 1.87 -67.00 11.39
CA GLU A 6 1.89 -66.92 12.86
C GLU A 6 3.20 -67.34 13.55
N THR A 7 3.92 -66.36 14.11
CA THR A 7 4.74 -66.40 15.34
C THR A 7 5.34 -65.00 15.53
N ALA A 8 5.71 -64.48 16.71
CA ALA A 8 5.18 -64.49 18.07
C ALA A 8 5.98 -63.40 18.82
N LYS A 9 5.37 -62.83 19.87
CA LYS A 9 5.86 -61.79 20.79
C LYS A 9 7.31 -61.97 21.28
N LYS A 10 8.00 -60.84 21.51
CA LYS A 10 8.83 -60.62 22.71
C LYS A 10 8.94 -59.14 23.09
N LYS A 11 8.34 -58.81 24.24
CA LYS A 11 8.67 -57.72 25.20
C LYS A 11 8.98 -58.46 26.52
N PRO A 12 9.39 -57.85 27.66
CA PRO A 12 9.82 -56.48 27.95
C PRO A 12 11.06 -56.40 28.90
N ALA A 13 11.47 -55.18 29.28
CA ALA A 13 12.04 -54.74 30.58
C ALA A 13 13.09 -53.62 30.34
N ALA A 14 13.43 -52.69 31.24
CA ALA A 14 12.84 -51.94 32.35
C ALA A 14 14.01 -51.14 32.98
N LYS A 15 13.73 -50.03 33.67
CA LYS A 15 14.63 -49.23 34.57
C LYS A 15 15.66 -48.33 33.86
N ALA A 16 16.08 -47.17 34.36
CA ALA A 16 15.88 -46.38 35.58
C ALA A 16 16.32 -44.93 35.23
N ALA A 17 15.60 -43.86 35.60
CA ALA A 17 15.71 -43.09 36.85
C ALA A 17 17.11 -42.53 37.21
N SER A 18 17.32 -41.22 36.93
CA SER A 18 18.18 -40.30 37.72
C SER A 18 18.00 -38.86 37.18
N LYS A 19 17.26 -37.97 37.86
CA LYS A 19 17.63 -37.08 38.99
C LYS A 19 18.47 -35.83 38.62
N LYS A 20 17.86 -34.68 38.94
CA LYS A 20 18.40 -33.43 39.55
C LYS A 20 19.23 -32.45 38.70
N ALA A 21 18.69 -31.25 38.52
CA ALA A 21 19.12 -29.97 39.14
C ALA A 21 18.44 -28.81 38.37
N ALA A 22 17.40 -28.15 38.86
CA ALA A 22 17.43 -27.07 39.87
C ALA A 22 18.53 -26.01 39.64
N LYS A 23 18.17 -24.89 38.99
CA LYS A 23 18.52 -23.55 39.48
C LYS A 23 17.52 -22.50 38.98
N LYS A 24 17.02 -21.74 39.95
CA LYS A 24 15.98 -20.71 39.89
C LYS A 24 16.66 -19.36 40.15
N ALA A 25 16.44 -18.41 39.22
CA ALA A 25 16.38 -16.94 39.35
C ALA A 25 17.58 -16.18 40.01
N PRO A 26 17.71 -14.84 39.84
CA PRO A 26 16.68 -13.89 40.27
C PRO A 26 16.20 -12.92 39.19
N ALA A 27 14.93 -12.52 39.35
CA ALA A 27 14.34 -11.34 38.78
C ALA A 27 15.00 -10.07 39.35
N SER A 28 15.21 -9.05 38.52
CA SER A 28 15.41 -7.67 38.96
C SER A 28 14.19 -6.84 38.55
N THR A 29 13.47 -6.39 39.57
CA THR A 29 12.41 -5.38 39.51
C THR A 29 13.00 -3.98 39.70
N ALA A 30 12.30 -2.97 39.15
CA ALA A 30 12.45 -1.52 39.29
C ALA A 30 13.34 -0.84 38.22
N LYS A 31 12.98 0.28 37.60
CA LYS A 31 11.90 1.26 37.83
C LYS A 31 11.76 2.09 36.53
N SER A 32 10.53 2.35 36.09
CA SER A 32 10.24 3.32 35.04
C SER A 32 10.73 4.72 35.43
N ARG A 33 11.75 5.24 34.74
CA ARG A 33 12.08 6.67 34.75
C ARG A 33 11.49 7.27 33.49
N GLY A 34 10.48 8.12 33.67
CA GLY A 34 9.66 8.68 32.61
C GLY A 34 10.48 9.41 31.54
N LEU A 35 10.09 9.16 30.28
CA LEU A 35 10.34 10.07 29.16
C LEU A 35 9.51 11.34 29.40
N GLY A 36 10.03 12.28 30.17
CA GLY A 36 9.22 13.41 30.62
C GLY A 36 9.94 14.71 30.87
N ARG A 37 11.18 14.89 30.39
CA ARG A 37 11.92 16.16 30.60
C ARG A 37 12.80 16.60 29.41
N GLY A 38 12.54 16.06 28.21
CA GLY A 38 13.40 16.31 27.03
C GLY A 38 12.73 17.00 25.83
N LEU A 39 11.40 17.14 25.79
CA LEU A 39 10.69 17.73 24.65
C LEU A 39 10.51 19.25 24.75
N SER A 40 10.52 19.81 25.96
CA SER A 40 10.39 21.26 26.20
C SER A 40 11.66 22.06 25.90
N SER A 41 12.75 21.40 25.49
CA SER A 41 13.98 22.05 25.01
C SER A 41 14.10 22.05 23.48
N LEU A 42 13.19 21.35 22.76
CA LEU A 42 13.16 21.25 21.30
C LEU A 42 11.99 22.03 20.68
N LEU A 43 10.95 22.33 21.45
CA LEU A 43 9.85 23.20 21.02
C LEU A 43 10.09 24.60 21.57
N GLY A 44 11.05 25.28 20.94
CA GLY A 44 11.37 26.68 21.20
C GLY A 44 10.15 27.57 21.03
N ASP A 45 10.12 28.58 21.87
CA ASP A 45 9.20 29.72 21.90
C ASP A 45 9.17 30.45 20.55
N ALA A 46 8.21 30.09 19.69
CA ALA A 46 7.83 30.86 18.51
C ALA A 46 6.35 30.66 18.19
N GLY A 47 5.53 31.61 18.65
CA GLY A 47 4.33 32.02 17.92
C GLY A 47 3.03 31.25 18.17
N VAL A 48 2.57 31.20 19.43
CA VAL A 48 1.13 30.98 19.70
C VAL A 48 0.48 32.32 20.02
N ALA A 49 0.23 33.12 18.99
CA ALA A 49 -0.64 34.28 19.04
C ALA A 49 -1.17 34.60 17.65
N ALA A 50 -2.43 34.22 17.38
CA ALA A 50 -3.40 34.84 16.46
C ALA A 50 -4.27 33.79 15.75
N ALA A 51 -5.30 33.28 16.43
CA ALA A 51 -6.48 32.70 15.75
C ALA A 51 -7.68 32.56 16.70
N THR A 52 -8.06 33.61 17.43
CA THR A 52 -9.41 33.72 18.01
C THR A 52 -9.84 35.18 17.94
N GLY A 53 -10.77 35.47 17.02
CA GLY A 53 -11.26 36.83 16.80
C GLY A 53 -12.49 36.83 15.90
N THR A 54 -13.62 36.46 16.50
CA THR A 54 -14.98 36.69 15.98
C THR A 54 -15.25 38.19 15.92
N ALA A 55 -15.71 38.71 14.78
CA ALA A 55 -16.84 39.65 14.63
C ALA A 55 -16.79 40.41 13.30
N ALA A 56 -17.93 40.44 12.61
CA ALA A 56 -18.24 41.30 11.47
C ALA A 56 -18.16 42.80 11.83
N PRO A 57 -18.12 43.69 10.82
CA PRO A 57 -19.38 44.33 10.46
C PRO A 57 -19.62 44.48 8.95
N ALA A 58 -20.90 44.70 8.66
CA ALA A 58 -21.47 45.01 7.36
C ALA A 58 -20.93 46.32 6.77
N GLY A 59 -20.81 46.37 5.45
CA GLY A 59 -20.52 47.57 4.67
C GLY A 59 -20.97 47.39 3.23
N SER A 60 -22.13 47.95 2.92
CA SER A 60 -22.73 48.09 1.60
C SER A 60 -21.84 48.86 0.62
N GLY A 61 -21.76 48.41 -0.61
CA GLY A 61 -21.16 49.17 -1.71
C GLY A 61 -21.38 48.48 -3.05
N ALA A 62 -22.38 48.96 -3.77
CA ALA A 62 -22.73 48.51 -5.11
C ALA A 62 -21.61 48.83 -6.12
N SER A 63 -21.35 47.89 -7.02
CA SER A 63 -20.92 48.17 -8.38
C SER A 63 -21.37 47.04 -9.29
N GLN A 64 -22.44 47.30 -10.04
CA GLN A 64 -22.75 46.61 -11.27
C GLN A 64 -21.63 46.91 -12.28
N ALA A 65 -21.10 45.86 -12.89
CA ALA A 65 -20.66 45.91 -14.27
C ALA A 65 -20.91 44.52 -14.87
N ALA A 66 -21.96 44.45 -15.67
CA ALA A 66 -22.21 43.33 -16.56
C ALA A 66 -21.09 43.24 -17.60
N ILE A 67 -20.57 42.04 -17.83
CA ILE A 67 -20.16 41.62 -19.17
C ILE A 67 -20.65 40.20 -19.43
N SER A 68 -21.39 40.09 -20.51
CA SER A 68 -21.80 38.89 -21.21
C SER A 68 -20.61 38.04 -21.65
N GLY A 69 -20.82 36.73 -21.80
CA GLY A 69 -20.06 35.94 -22.77
C GLY A 69 -19.46 34.66 -22.24
N SER A 70 -19.82 33.57 -22.93
CA SER A 70 -19.18 32.26 -23.01
C SER A 70 -18.99 31.44 -21.73
N GLY A 71 -19.70 30.30 -21.71
CA GLY A 71 -19.24 29.14 -20.99
C GLY A 71 -17.86 28.73 -21.51
N GLU A 72 -16.86 29.01 -20.70
CA GLU A 72 -15.56 28.37 -20.78
C GLU A 72 -15.31 27.74 -19.43
N ALA A 73 -15.32 26.41 -19.41
CA ALA A 73 -14.73 25.64 -18.34
C ALA A 73 -13.29 26.16 -18.15
N PRO A 74 -12.82 26.39 -16.91
CA PRO A 74 -11.48 26.91 -16.69
C PRO A 74 -10.44 25.88 -17.16
N GLN A 75 -9.99 26.04 -18.40
CA GLN A 75 -8.84 25.39 -18.98
C GLN A 75 -7.63 26.27 -18.71
N SER A 76 -6.96 26.03 -17.59
CA SER A 76 -5.58 26.44 -17.29
C SER A 76 -5.42 26.33 -15.77
N GLN A 77 -4.48 25.49 -15.31
CA GLN A 77 -4.10 25.25 -13.90
C GLN A 77 -4.88 24.16 -13.13
N LEU A 78 -4.94 22.93 -13.63
CA LEU A 78 -5.41 21.80 -12.79
C LEU A 78 -4.25 20.90 -12.36
N SER A 79 -3.19 21.51 -11.81
CA SER A 79 -2.27 20.80 -10.91
C SER A 79 -2.75 21.08 -9.49
N GLY A 80 -3.55 20.19 -8.92
CA GLY A 80 -4.20 20.46 -7.64
C GLY A 80 -5.27 19.46 -7.23
N LEU A 81 -5.78 19.62 -6.02
CA LEU A 81 -6.95 18.91 -5.52
C LEU A 81 -8.21 19.53 -6.15
N GLY A 82 -9.05 18.72 -6.78
CA GLY A 82 -10.32 19.14 -7.38
C GLY A 82 -11.40 18.07 -7.28
N GLU A 83 -12.64 18.42 -7.59
CA GLU A 83 -13.75 17.46 -7.67
C GLU A 83 -14.00 17.09 -9.14
N ILE A 84 -14.05 15.79 -9.43
CA ILE A 84 -14.19 15.27 -10.79
C ILE A 84 -15.43 14.36 -10.87
N PRO A 85 -16.25 14.47 -11.93
CA PRO A 85 -17.31 13.51 -12.20
C PRO A 85 -16.76 12.09 -12.35
N VAL A 86 -17.38 11.14 -11.65
CA VAL A 86 -16.92 9.75 -11.62
C VAL A 86 -16.92 9.10 -13.02
N GLU A 87 -17.83 9.55 -13.89
CA GLU A 87 -17.98 9.13 -15.28
C GLU A 87 -16.87 9.61 -16.22
N TRP A 88 -16.13 10.64 -15.84
CA TRP A 88 -15.04 11.20 -16.64
C TRP A 88 -13.71 10.46 -16.42
N ILE A 89 -13.67 9.57 -15.42
CA ILE A 89 -12.48 8.83 -15.02
C ILE A 89 -12.48 7.44 -15.67
N ASN A 90 -11.43 7.16 -16.42
CA ASN A 90 -11.17 5.85 -17.02
C ASN A 90 -10.06 5.14 -16.28
N VAL A 91 -10.15 3.81 -16.17
CA VAL A 91 -9.06 3.00 -15.61
C VAL A 91 -7.87 2.97 -16.57
N GLY A 92 -6.65 3.08 -16.03
CA GLY A 92 -5.44 2.89 -16.80
C GLY A 92 -5.28 1.42 -17.25
N PRO A 93 -4.62 1.16 -18.40
CA PRO A 93 -4.44 -0.19 -18.93
C PRO A 93 -3.52 -1.07 -18.06
N TRP A 94 -2.75 -0.47 -17.16
CA TRP A 94 -1.73 -1.17 -16.36
C TRP A 94 -2.19 -1.51 -14.93
N GLN A 95 -3.48 -1.38 -14.60
CA GLN A 95 -3.99 -1.72 -13.26
C GLN A 95 -4.16 -3.24 -13.12
N PRO A 96 -3.32 -3.94 -12.34
CA PRO A 96 -3.23 -5.40 -12.37
C PRO A 96 -4.25 -6.10 -11.47
N ARG A 97 -5.09 -5.37 -10.72
CA ARG A 97 -5.95 -5.98 -9.70
C ARG A 97 -7.09 -6.77 -10.37
N ARG A 98 -6.84 -8.04 -10.67
CA ARG A 98 -7.80 -8.93 -11.35
C ARG A 98 -8.86 -9.53 -10.42
N ARG A 99 -8.61 -9.52 -9.10
CA ARG A 99 -9.55 -10.04 -8.08
C ARG A 99 -9.81 -8.97 -7.03
N PHE A 100 -11.06 -8.53 -6.96
CA PHE A 100 -11.55 -7.71 -5.87
C PHE A 100 -12.41 -8.56 -4.96
N ASP A 101 -12.14 -8.46 -3.67
CA ASP A 101 -13.05 -8.93 -2.64
C ASP A 101 -14.29 -8.03 -2.66
N LYS A 102 -15.43 -8.59 -3.09
CA LYS A 102 -16.68 -7.86 -3.26
C LYS A 102 -17.25 -7.39 -1.92
N GLU A 103 -17.02 -8.15 -0.85
CA GLU A 103 -17.54 -7.85 0.49
C GLU A 103 -16.81 -6.62 1.06
N ARG A 104 -15.48 -6.64 1.05
CA ARG A 104 -14.66 -5.48 1.47
C ARG A 104 -14.87 -4.23 0.61
N LEU A 105 -15.24 -4.42 -0.66
CA LEU A 105 -15.57 -3.29 -1.54
C LEU A 105 -16.93 -2.68 -1.19
N ALA A 106 -17.93 -3.51 -0.85
CA ALA A 106 -19.24 -3.07 -0.40
C ALA A 106 -19.15 -2.32 0.94
N GLU A 107 -18.39 -2.82 1.91
CA GLU A 107 -18.14 -2.14 3.19
C GLU A 107 -17.52 -0.74 2.98
N LEU A 108 -16.55 -0.63 2.07
CA LEU A 108 -15.95 0.65 1.72
C LEU A 108 -16.96 1.58 1.03
N ALA A 109 -17.82 1.05 0.15
CA ALA A 109 -18.87 1.82 -0.50
C ALA A 109 -19.89 2.35 0.52
N ASP A 110 -20.27 1.56 1.52
CA ASP A 110 -21.16 1.98 2.60
C ASP A 110 -20.53 3.09 3.46
N SER A 111 -19.25 2.95 3.79
CA SER A 111 -18.50 4.01 4.48
C SER A 111 -18.41 5.29 3.65
N ILE A 112 -18.18 5.18 2.34
CA ILE A 112 -18.11 6.32 1.41
C ILE A 112 -19.49 6.98 1.26
N ARG A 113 -20.58 6.20 1.24
CA ARG A 113 -21.94 6.75 1.20
C ARG A 113 -22.26 7.56 2.45
N ALA A 114 -21.77 7.13 3.62
CA ALA A 114 -22.02 7.82 4.88
C ALA A 114 -21.16 9.07 5.10
N LYS A 115 -19.89 9.05 4.67
CA LYS A 115 -18.89 10.08 5.03
C LYS A 115 -18.27 10.81 3.84
N GLY A 116 -18.62 10.42 2.61
CA GLY A 116 -17.91 10.84 1.42
C GLY A 116 -16.53 10.18 1.27
N LEU A 117 -15.85 10.51 0.19
CA LEU A 117 -14.49 10.04 -0.05
C LEU A 117 -13.48 10.98 0.62
N VAL A 118 -12.94 10.58 1.77
CA VAL A 118 -11.99 11.40 2.54
C VAL A 118 -10.62 11.51 1.85
N GLN A 119 -10.14 10.40 1.26
CA GLN A 119 -8.82 10.37 0.64
C GLN A 119 -8.93 10.48 -0.89
N PRO A 120 -8.40 11.57 -1.50
CA PRO A 120 -8.55 11.82 -2.92
C PRO A 120 -7.82 10.79 -3.76
N ILE A 121 -8.39 10.46 -4.93
CA ILE A 121 -7.75 9.60 -5.93
C ILE A 121 -6.70 10.36 -6.73
N LEU A 122 -5.73 9.68 -7.34
CA LEU A 122 -4.76 10.31 -8.22
C LEU A 122 -5.14 10.06 -9.68
N VAL A 123 -5.28 11.14 -10.44
CA VAL A 123 -5.60 11.08 -11.86
C VAL A 123 -4.69 11.99 -12.67
N ARG A 124 -4.58 11.67 -13.96
CA ARG A 124 -3.98 12.57 -14.95
C ARG A 124 -4.96 12.89 -16.07
N PRO A 125 -4.87 14.05 -16.73
CA PRO A 125 -5.63 14.33 -17.94
C PRO A 125 -5.31 13.30 -19.04
N GLN A 126 -6.34 12.83 -19.75
CA GLN A 126 -6.15 11.91 -20.87
C GLN A 126 -5.74 12.70 -22.12
N GLN A 127 -4.61 12.33 -22.74
CA GLN A 127 -4.16 12.98 -23.97
C GLN A 127 -5.19 12.77 -25.09
N GLY A 128 -5.53 13.84 -25.81
CA GLY A 128 -6.45 13.79 -26.95
C GLY A 128 -7.96 13.73 -26.62
N ALA A 129 -8.35 13.81 -25.34
CA ALA A 129 -9.77 13.88 -24.95
C ALA A 129 -10.02 14.99 -23.93
N SER A 130 -10.88 15.95 -24.27
CA SER A 130 -11.31 17.00 -23.33
C SER A 130 -12.14 16.39 -22.20
N ASN A 131 -11.93 16.87 -20.97
CA ASN A 131 -12.66 16.45 -19.77
C ASN A 131 -12.62 14.93 -19.49
N ARG A 132 -11.55 14.24 -19.90
CA ARG A 132 -11.33 12.84 -19.55
C ARG A 132 -10.06 12.70 -18.73
N TYR A 133 -10.14 11.87 -17.72
CA TYR A 133 -9.05 11.61 -16.79
C TYR A 133 -8.73 10.13 -16.75
N GLN A 134 -7.45 9.82 -16.63
CA GLN A 134 -6.97 8.46 -16.41
C GLN A 134 -6.62 8.26 -14.94
N LEU A 135 -7.13 7.17 -14.36
CA LEU A 135 -6.85 6.78 -12.99
C LEU A 135 -5.46 6.17 -12.85
N ILE A 136 -4.64 6.80 -12.01
CA ILE A 136 -3.27 6.35 -11.71
C ILE A 136 -3.24 5.57 -10.40
N ALA A 137 -3.90 6.07 -9.35
CA ALA A 137 -3.96 5.40 -8.06
C ALA A 137 -5.32 5.57 -7.37
N GLY A 138 -5.67 4.58 -6.55
CA GLY A 138 -6.92 4.58 -5.78
C GLY A 138 -8.10 3.86 -6.46
N GLU A 139 -7.84 2.84 -7.27
CA GLU A 139 -8.88 2.06 -7.99
C GLU A 139 -10.01 1.56 -7.07
N ARG A 140 -9.68 1.02 -5.90
CA ARG A 140 -10.68 0.56 -4.93
C ARG A 140 -11.61 1.69 -4.47
N ARG A 141 -11.07 2.89 -4.30
CA ARG A 141 -11.82 4.09 -3.88
C ARG A 141 -12.75 4.57 -4.98
N TRP A 142 -12.28 4.60 -6.23
CA TRP A 142 -13.10 4.94 -7.39
C TRP A 142 -14.25 3.93 -7.60
N ARG A 143 -13.96 2.62 -7.56
CA ARG A 143 -15.00 1.58 -7.67
C ARG A 143 -16.01 1.64 -6.52
N ALA A 144 -15.56 1.85 -5.29
CA ALA A 144 -16.45 2.00 -4.14
C ALA A 144 -17.30 3.29 -4.24
N ALA A 145 -16.76 4.37 -4.78
CA ALA A 145 -17.53 5.59 -5.06
C ALA A 145 -18.60 5.38 -6.14
N GLN A 146 -18.32 4.59 -7.17
CA GLN A 146 -19.34 4.18 -8.15
C GLN A 146 -20.47 3.37 -7.50
N LEU A 147 -20.13 2.40 -6.63
CA LEU A 147 -21.12 1.62 -5.88
C LEU A 147 -21.90 2.47 -4.87
N ALA A 148 -21.25 3.49 -4.30
CA ALA A 148 -21.88 4.48 -3.44
C ALA A 148 -22.76 5.48 -4.21
N GLN A 149 -22.77 5.43 -5.55
CA GLN A 149 -23.50 6.32 -6.46
C GLN A 149 -23.14 7.80 -6.28
N LEU A 150 -21.86 8.08 -5.97
CA LEU A 150 -21.37 9.46 -5.95
C LEU A 150 -21.24 10.00 -7.38
N HIS A 151 -21.75 11.21 -7.62
CA HIS A 151 -21.60 11.89 -8.91
C HIS A 151 -20.21 12.49 -9.09
N VAL A 152 -19.67 13.07 -8.02
CA VAL A 152 -18.35 13.72 -7.98
C VAL A 152 -17.49 13.15 -6.86
N ILE A 153 -16.18 13.07 -7.10
CA ILE A 153 -15.21 12.64 -6.10
C ILE A 153 -13.99 13.55 -6.08
N PRO A 154 -13.37 13.74 -4.90
CA PRO A 154 -12.11 14.47 -4.79
C PRO A 154 -10.98 13.68 -5.43
N ALA A 155 -10.22 14.37 -6.27
CA ALA A 155 -9.11 13.83 -7.03
C ALA A 155 -7.96 14.84 -7.06
N ILE A 156 -6.74 14.34 -6.97
CA ILE A 156 -5.53 15.09 -7.25
C ILE A 156 -5.25 14.93 -8.73
N ILE A 157 -5.29 16.04 -9.47
CA ILE A 157 -4.96 16.08 -10.89
C ILE A 157 -3.47 16.44 -10.99
N ARG A 158 -2.72 15.60 -11.69
CA ARG A 158 -1.31 15.85 -12.03
C ARG A 158 -1.09 15.58 -13.51
N GLU A 159 -0.46 16.53 -14.18
CA GLU A 159 0.04 16.32 -15.54
C GLU A 159 1.31 15.47 -15.47
N MET A 160 1.32 14.36 -16.20
CA MET A 160 2.45 13.42 -16.27
C MET A 160 2.40 12.63 -17.58
N GLY A 161 3.58 12.28 -18.08
CA GLY A 161 3.72 11.44 -19.28
C GLY A 161 3.21 10.02 -19.07
N ASP A 162 3.06 9.25 -20.15
CA ASP A 162 2.60 7.84 -20.09
C ASP A 162 3.57 6.97 -19.28
N GLU A 163 4.86 7.21 -19.47
CA GLU A 163 5.94 6.51 -18.76
C GLU A 163 5.92 6.83 -17.26
N GLU A 164 5.91 8.12 -16.89
CA GLU A 164 5.84 8.57 -15.49
C GLU A 164 4.56 8.09 -14.78
N ALA A 165 3.43 8.06 -15.50
CA ALA A 165 2.18 7.51 -14.97
C ALA A 165 2.28 6.01 -14.69
N HIS A 166 2.93 5.26 -15.60
CA HIS A 166 3.13 3.83 -15.44
C HIS A 166 4.09 3.53 -14.27
N GLU A 167 5.16 4.30 -14.17
CA GLU A 167 6.15 4.23 -13.09
C GLU A 167 5.50 4.43 -11.72
N LEU A 168 4.75 5.53 -11.56
CA LEU A 168 4.11 5.87 -10.31
C LEU A 168 3.04 4.84 -9.89
N ALA A 169 2.29 4.33 -10.86
CA ALA A 169 1.32 3.26 -10.62
C ALA A 169 2.01 1.97 -10.14
N LEU A 170 3.17 1.63 -10.71
CA LEU A 170 3.95 0.46 -10.30
C LEU A 170 4.55 0.63 -8.90
N ILE A 171 5.09 1.80 -8.58
CA ILE A 171 5.62 2.11 -7.25
C ILE A 171 4.52 2.02 -6.18
N GLU A 172 3.34 2.60 -6.41
CA GLU A 172 2.21 2.49 -5.46
C GLU A 172 1.78 1.05 -5.27
N ASN A 173 1.70 0.28 -6.35
CA ASN A 173 1.32 -1.12 -6.27
C ASN A 173 2.32 -1.92 -5.44
N VAL A 174 3.62 -1.69 -5.61
CA VAL A 174 4.70 -2.35 -4.84
C VAL A 174 4.71 -1.96 -3.36
N GLN A 175 4.29 -0.75 -3.01
CA GLN A 175 4.20 -0.30 -1.61
C GLN A 175 3.01 -0.89 -0.84
N ARG A 176 2.23 -1.78 -1.45
CA ARG A 176 1.08 -2.41 -0.81
C ARG A 176 1.51 -3.45 0.22
N ALA A 177 0.91 -3.36 1.40
CA ALA A 177 1.20 -4.26 2.52
C ALA A 177 0.68 -5.70 2.35
N ASP A 178 -0.17 -5.97 1.35
CA ASP A 178 -0.81 -7.26 1.10
C ASP A 178 -0.18 -8.09 -0.04
N LEU A 179 1.00 -7.70 -0.51
CA LEU A 179 1.74 -8.44 -1.55
C LEU A 179 2.41 -9.69 -1.00
N SER A 180 2.43 -10.75 -1.79
CA SER A 180 3.33 -11.89 -1.58
C SER A 180 4.78 -11.49 -1.92
N ALA A 181 5.75 -12.20 -1.34
CA ALA A 181 7.17 -11.92 -1.58
C ALA A 181 7.57 -12.07 -3.07
N VAL A 182 6.85 -12.92 -3.82
CA VAL A 182 7.06 -13.11 -5.25
C VAL A 182 6.50 -11.92 -6.04
N GLU A 183 5.28 -11.47 -5.74
CA GLU A 183 4.69 -10.29 -6.40
C GLU A 183 5.51 -9.01 -6.12
N GLU A 184 6.03 -8.87 -4.91
CA GLU A 184 6.94 -7.76 -4.56
C GLU A 184 8.23 -7.83 -5.38
N ALA A 185 8.82 -9.02 -5.53
CA ALA A 185 10.01 -9.23 -6.36
C ALA A 185 9.73 -8.95 -7.85
N GLU A 186 8.58 -9.37 -8.38
CA GLU A 186 8.16 -9.08 -9.76
C GLU A 186 8.00 -7.58 -9.98
N GLY A 187 7.40 -6.85 -9.03
CA GLY A 187 7.28 -5.40 -9.10
C GLY A 187 8.64 -4.69 -9.09
N TYR A 188 9.58 -5.13 -8.25
CA TYR A 188 10.96 -4.63 -8.28
C TYR A 188 11.65 -4.91 -9.61
N ARG A 189 11.48 -6.11 -10.18
CA ARG A 189 12.04 -6.47 -11.48
C ARG A 189 11.51 -5.55 -12.58
N GLN A 190 10.21 -5.32 -12.60
CA GLN A 190 9.59 -4.40 -13.57
C GLN A 190 10.13 -2.97 -13.44
N LEU A 191 10.34 -2.48 -12.20
CA LEU A 191 10.94 -1.15 -11.99
C LEU A 191 12.37 -1.07 -12.54
N ILE A 192 13.18 -2.11 -12.34
CA ILE A 192 14.56 -2.18 -12.85
C ILE A 192 14.56 -2.25 -14.38
N ASP A 193 13.76 -3.15 -14.95
CA ASP A 193 13.82 -3.48 -16.38
C ASP A 193 13.17 -2.40 -17.25
N ASN A 194 12.04 -1.82 -16.81
CA ASN A 194 11.28 -0.86 -17.61
C ASN A 194 11.71 0.59 -17.39
N PHE A 195 12.22 0.93 -16.20
CA PHE A 195 12.53 2.32 -15.82
C PHE A 195 14.00 2.52 -15.40
N GLY A 196 14.82 1.46 -15.48
CA GLY A 196 16.27 1.56 -15.23
C GLY A 196 16.65 1.79 -13.78
N TYR A 197 15.75 1.53 -12.83
CA TYR A 197 16.06 1.67 -11.42
C TYR A 197 17.21 0.78 -10.99
N THR A 198 18.10 1.31 -10.16
CA THR A 198 19.08 0.51 -9.43
C THR A 198 18.47 -0.03 -8.13
N GLN A 199 19.02 -1.12 -7.61
CA GLN A 199 18.62 -1.65 -6.29
C GLN A 199 18.84 -0.63 -5.17
N GLU A 200 19.79 0.29 -5.32
CA GLU A 200 20.06 1.37 -4.36
C GLU A 200 18.92 2.38 -4.35
N GLN A 201 18.52 2.89 -5.53
CA GLN A 201 17.40 3.84 -5.65
C GLN A 201 16.08 3.26 -5.14
N LEU A 202 15.81 1.99 -5.46
CA LEU A 202 14.62 1.30 -4.92
C LEU A 202 14.66 1.20 -3.40
N SER A 203 15.84 0.99 -2.81
CA SER A 203 16.01 0.89 -1.36
C SER A 203 15.61 2.20 -0.64
N GLU A 204 15.94 3.33 -1.25
CA GLU A 204 15.59 4.67 -0.74
C GLU A 204 14.10 4.96 -0.89
N ILE A 205 13.52 4.66 -2.06
CA ILE A 205 12.10 4.95 -2.37
C ILE A 205 11.16 4.10 -1.50
N ILE A 206 11.50 2.83 -1.28
CA ILE A 206 10.62 1.88 -0.60
C ILE A 206 10.94 1.81 0.91
N GLY A 207 12.08 2.36 1.34
CA GLY A 207 12.51 2.36 2.74
C GLY A 207 12.93 0.98 3.25
N LYS A 208 13.53 0.16 2.37
CA LYS A 208 14.03 -1.19 2.70
C LYS A 208 15.53 -1.25 2.41
N SER A 209 16.24 -2.22 3.00
CA SER A 209 17.67 -2.36 2.69
C SER A 209 17.88 -2.87 1.28
N ARG A 210 18.95 -2.41 0.61
CA ARG A 210 19.38 -2.96 -0.68
C ARG A 210 19.51 -4.49 -0.66
N SER A 211 20.04 -5.06 0.43
CA SER A 211 20.16 -6.51 0.60
C SER A 211 18.80 -7.21 0.64
N HIS A 212 17.76 -6.58 1.18
CA HIS A 212 16.40 -7.12 1.16
C HIS A 212 15.88 -7.22 -0.29
N ILE A 213 15.98 -6.14 -1.05
CA ILE A 213 15.58 -6.09 -2.47
C ILE A 213 16.34 -7.16 -3.28
N ALA A 214 17.66 -7.25 -3.09
CA ALA A 214 18.48 -8.25 -3.77
C ALA A 214 18.04 -9.70 -3.43
N ASN A 215 17.69 -9.98 -2.17
CA ASN A 215 17.21 -11.31 -1.79
C ASN A 215 15.85 -11.64 -2.44
N LEU A 216 14.94 -10.67 -2.50
CA LEU A 216 13.63 -10.84 -3.15
C LEU A 216 13.78 -11.09 -4.65
N LEU A 217 14.61 -10.30 -5.34
CA LEU A 217 14.84 -10.47 -6.79
C LEU A 217 15.39 -11.85 -7.16
N ARG A 218 16.12 -12.50 -6.25
CA ARG A 218 16.61 -13.86 -6.47
C ARG A 218 15.53 -14.94 -6.29
N LEU A 219 14.36 -14.63 -5.73
CA LEU A 219 13.23 -15.56 -5.74
C LEU A 219 12.77 -15.85 -7.16
N LEU A 220 12.89 -14.87 -8.05
CA LEU A 220 12.50 -15.01 -9.46
C LEU A 220 13.40 -15.97 -10.25
N THR A 221 14.54 -16.38 -9.69
CA THR A 221 15.42 -17.38 -10.32
C THR A 221 15.07 -18.81 -9.88
N LEU A 222 14.11 -18.99 -8.97
CA LEU A 222 13.70 -20.31 -8.49
C LEU A 222 12.82 -21.03 -9.52
N PRO A 223 12.82 -22.36 -9.54
CA PRO A 223 11.82 -23.13 -10.29
C PRO A 223 10.40 -22.73 -9.90
N GLN A 224 9.49 -22.74 -10.87
CA GLN A 224 8.11 -22.30 -10.69
C GLN A 224 7.37 -23.06 -9.57
N GLU A 225 7.68 -24.34 -9.40
CA GLU A 225 7.15 -25.17 -8.30
C GLU A 225 7.51 -24.60 -6.92
N VAL A 226 8.77 -24.19 -6.73
CA VAL A 226 9.23 -23.61 -5.46
C VAL A 226 8.62 -22.23 -5.24
N SER A 227 8.54 -21.41 -6.29
CA SER A 227 7.91 -20.09 -6.22
C SER A 227 6.44 -20.19 -5.77
N GLN A 228 5.70 -21.16 -6.30
CA GLN A 228 4.30 -21.38 -5.91
C GLN A 228 4.17 -21.76 -4.43
N LEU A 229 5.06 -22.59 -3.90
CA LEU A 229 5.08 -22.93 -2.48
C LEU A 229 5.34 -21.72 -1.56
N VAL A 230 6.07 -20.72 -2.05
CA VAL A 230 6.29 -19.45 -1.34
C VAL A 230 5.03 -18.58 -1.38
N VAL A 231 4.38 -18.49 -2.54
CA VAL A 231 3.10 -17.77 -2.70
C VAL A 231 2.01 -18.37 -1.81
N ASP A 232 1.95 -19.70 -1.74
CA ASP A 232 0.99 -20.44 -0.91
C ASP A 232 1.34 -20.42 0.60
N GLY A 233 2.48 -19.82 0.97
CA GLY A 233 2.93 -19.72 2.35
C GLY A 233 3.45 -21.02 2.97
N GLN A 234 3.64 -22.07 2.16
CA GLN A 234 4.18 -23.37 2.60
C GLN A 234 5.69 -23.30 2.86
N LEU A 235 6.40 -22.41 2.16
CA LEU A 235 7.81 -22.12 2.37
C LEU A 235 8.02 -20.67 2.79
N SER A 236 8.75 -20.47 3.89
CA SER A 236 9.17 -19.15 4.34
C SER A 236 10.44 -18.68 3.63
N MET A 237 10.64 -17.36 3.57
CA MET A 237 11.86 -16.75 3.02
C MET A 237 13.16 -17.31 3.62
N GLY A 238 13.14 -17.68 4.91
CA GLY A 238 14.31 -18.27 5.58
C GLY A 238 14.66 -19.67 5.08
N GLN A 239 13.65 -20.46 4.68
CA GLN A 239 13.82 -21.81 4.11
C GLN A 239 14.21 -21.77 2.64
N VAL A 240 13.72 -20.76 1.92
CA VAL A 240 13.95 -20.60 0.48
C VAL A 240 15.35 -20.04 0.21
N ARG A 241 15.80 -19.09 1.03
CA ARG A 241 17.07 -18.37 0.81
C ARG A 241 18.30 -19.27 0.60
N PRO A 242 18.49 -20.39 1.32
CA PRO A 242 19.59 -21.34 1.07
C PRO A 242 19.51 -22.07 -0.27
N LEU A 243 18.31 -22.22 -0.85
CA LEU A 243 18.08 -22.89 -2.13
C LEU A 243 18.43 -21.99 -3.32
N ILE A 244 18.51 -20.68 -3.10
CA ILE A 244 18.72 -19.69 -4.14
C ILE A 244 20.19 -19.72 -4.61
N GLY A 245 20.41 -20.16 -5.85
CA GLY A 245 21.73 -20.24 -6.49
C GLY A 245 22.33 -21.64 -6.52
N HIS A 246 21.59 -22.64 -6.06
CA HIS A 246 21.86 -24.04 -6.37
C HIS A 246 20.96 -24.48 -7.54
N PRO A 247 21.51 -25.14 -8.56
CA PRO A 247 20.75 -25.66 -9.70
C PRO A 247 19.79 -26.78 -9.29
#